data_AF-X1IYI3-F1
#
_entry.id   AF-X1IYI3-F1
#
_cell.length_a   1.000
_cell.length_b   1.000
_cell.length_c   1.000
_cell.angle_alpha   90.00
_cell.angle_beta   90.00
_cell.angle_gamma   90.00
#
_symmetry.space_group_name_H-M   'P 1'
#
loop_
_entity.id
_entity.type
_entity.pdbx_description
1 polymer ?
#
loop_
_entity_poly.entity_id
_entity_poly.type
_entity_poly.pdbx_seq_one_letter_code
_entity_poly.pdbx_strand_id
1 'polypeptide(L)'
;VVENSECPICKHLLRLERLSSGQYFLECTNPDCPEAWNSYLKTPGLFFPSKEKLAREALRYNLIRGNRLILCSKKLRHIVGREVCPKCFLDLLKRAPITNFTTIMNSFNISAEQMIKFINKYMEEERIYGIIDQRNQMFYYISSEMREKILAKFQDEGIIQVADLGIMLDMSSEIATKVIYKLINQFQIKGNQFLIINQIPINPKSIKFKKKKLGFIYILVMS
;
A
#
# COMPACT_ATOMS: atom_id res chain seq x y z
N VAL A 1 -2.85 0.83 -24.54
CA VAL A 1 -3.32 -0.37 -25.26
C VAL A 1 -3.99 0.06 -26.56
N VAL A 2 -3.79 -0.65 -27.66
CA VAL A 2 -4.38 -0.38 -28.97
C VAL A 2 -5.63 -1.26 -29.13
N GLU A 3 -6.82 -0.67 -29.28
CA GLU A 3 -8.11 -1.40 -29.16
C GLU A 3 -8.31 -2.47 -30.25
N ASN A 4 -7.80 -2.22 -31.46
CA ASN A 4 -7.96 -3.11 -32.61
C ASN A 4 -6.64 -3.77 -32.99
N SER A 5 -5.89 -4.26 -32.01
CA SER A 5 -4.57 -4.86 -32.26
C SER A 5 -4.53 -6.31 -31.83
N GLU A 6 -3.75 -7.12 -32.55
CA GLU A 6 -3.59 -8.54 -32.26
C GLU A 6 -2.10 -8.91 -32.32
N CYS A 7 -1.61 -9.48 -31.24
CA CYS A 7 -0.29 -10.10 -31.18
C CYS A 7 -0.25 -11.28 -32.17
N PRO A 8 0.82 -11.39 -33.00
CA PRO A 8 0.89 -12.45 -33.99
C PRO A 8 1.00 -13.85 -33.34
N ILE A 9 1.50 -13.92 -32.11
CA ILE A 9 1.72 -15.19 -31.38
C ILE A 9 0.48 -15.60 -30.59
N CYS A 10 0.03 -14.76 -29.65
CA CYS A 10 -1.02 -15.14 -28.68
C CYS A 10 -2.35 -14.40 -28.87
N LYS A 11 -2.51 -13.65 -29.97
CA LYS A 11 -3.72 -12.88 -30.34
C LYS A 11 -4.21 -11.86 -29.31
N HIS A 12 -3.45 -11.61 -28.24
CA HIS A 12 -3.74 -10.59 -27.25
C HIS A 12 -3.51 -9.19 -27.81
N LEU A 13 -4.08 -8.19 -27.13
CA LEU A 13 -3.90 -6.79 -27.47
C LEU A 13 -2.42 -6.38 -27.42
N LEU A 14 -2.09 -5.39 -28.22
CA LEU A 14 -0.79 -4.74 -28.24
C LEU A 14 -0.86 -3.39 -27.49
N ARG A 15 0.24 -3.00 -26.87
CA ARG A 15 0.48 -1.67 -26.33
C ARG A 15 1.51 -0.94 -27.17
N LEU A 16 1.34 0.37 -27.25
CA LEU A 16 2.28 1.28 -27.90
C LEU A 16 3.31 1.71 -26.85
N GLU A 17 4.57 1.44 -27.12
CA GLU A 17 5.70 1.83 -26.28
C GLU A 17 6.65 2.75 -27.05
N ARG A 18 7.52 3.45 -26.30
CA ARG A 18 8.50 4.39 -26.86
C ARG A 18 9.89 4.07 -26.35
N LEU A 19 10.84 3.89 -27.27
CA LEU A 19 12.25 3.72 -26.97
C LEU A 19 12.88 5.05 -26.50
N SER A 20 14.02 4.95 -25.82
CA SER A 20 14.83 6.12 -25.44
C SER A 20 15.28 6.95 -26.64
N SER A 21 15.44 6.33 -27.82
CA SER A 21 15.70 6.99 -29.11
C SER A 21 14.53 7.83 -29.64
N GLY A 22 13.37 7.78 -28.98
CA GLY A 22 12.16 8.48 -29.37
C GLY A 22 11.28 7.74 -30.38
N GLN A 23 11.71 6.58 -30.89
CA GLN A 23 10.95 5.72 -31.79
C GLN A 23 9.86 4.94 -31.05
N TYR A 24 8.75 4.69 -31.74
CA TYR A 24 7.60 3.95 -31.23
C TYR A 24 7.60 2.51 -31.76
N PHE A 25 7.22 1.56 -30.91
CA PHE A 25 7.03 0.16 -31.26
C PHE A 25 5.79 -0.42 -30.56
N LEU A 26 5.37 -1.60 -30.98
CA LEU A 26 4.28 -2.37 -30.38
C LEU A 26 4.82 -3.52 -29.53
N GLU A 27 4.22 -3.74 -28.37
CA GLU A 27 4.52 -4.84 -27.44
C GLU A 27 3.25 -5.57 -27.04
N CYS A 28 3.32 -6.88 -26.79
CA CYS A 28 2.17 -7.65 -26.32
C CYS A 28 1.79 -7.27 -24.88
N THR A 29 0.49 -7.16 -24.60
CA THR A 29 0.01 -6.90 -23.22
C THR A 29 -0.03 -8.14 -22.34
N ASN A 30 0.14 -9.34 -22.91
CA ASN A 30 0.11 -10.59 -22.15
C ASN A 30 1.50 -10.93 -21.60
N PRO A 31 1.70 -10.97 -20.26
CA PRO A 31 2.98 -11.35 -19.67
C PRO A 31 3.36 -12.81 -19.94
N ASP A 32 2.37 -13.68 -20.15
CA ASP A 32 2.56 -15.10 -20.44
C ASP A 32 2.66 -15.37 -21.95
N CYS A 33 2.93 -14.33 -22.75
CA CYS A 33 3.18 -14.51 -24.17
C CYS A 33 4.43 -15.40 -24.36
N PRO A 34 4.35 -16.54 -25.09
CA PRO A 34 5.42 -17.53 -25.18
C PRO A 34 6.81 -17.00 -25.56
N GLU A 35 6.85 -15.85 -26.26
CA GLU A 35 8.11 -15.21 -26.65
C GLU A 35 8.23 -13.74 -26.22
N ALA A 36 7.38 -13.28 -25.29
CA ALA A 36 7.31 -11.87 -24.86
C ALA A 36 7.37 -10.91 -26.07
N TRP A 37 6.49 -11.16 -27.05
CA TRP A 37 6.61 -10.56 -28.38
C TRP A 37 6.56 -9.04 -28.33
N ASN A 38 7.54 -8.40 -28.98
CA ASN A 38 7.55 -6.98 -29.27
C ASN A 38 8.13 -6.75 -30.66
N SER A 39 7.56 -5.81 -31.39
CA SER A 39 7.96 -5.47 -32.75
C SER A 39 9.32 -4.78 -32.87
N TYR A 40 9.98 -4.42 -31.76
CA TYR A 40 11.35 -3.89 -31.83
C TYR A 40 12.39 -5.03 -32.00
N LEU A 41 12.25 -6.11 -31.22
CA LEU A 41 13.20 -7.23 -31.19
C LEU A 41 12.74 -8.45 -32.00
N LYS A 42 11.45 -8.55 -32.32
CA LYS A 42 10.86 -9.72 -32.97
C LYS A 42 10.23 -9.36 -34.31
N THR A 43 10.09 -10.35 -35.17
CA THR A 43 9.46 -10.19 -36.48
C THR A 43 7.93 -10.08 -36.34
N PRO A 44 7.27 -9.15 -37.06
CA PRO A 44 7.85 -8.10 -37.92
C PRO A 44 8.52 -6.97 -37.12
N GLY A 45 9.70 -6.56 -37.56
CA GLY A 45 10.49 -5.48 -36.98
C GLY A 45 9.91 -4.11 -37.31
N LEU A 46 9.12 -3.53 -36.39
CA LEU A 46 8.43 -2.25 -36.54
C LEU A 46 8.83 -1.28 -35.42
N PHE A 47 9.65 -0.30 -35.76
CA PHE A 47 10.01 0.78 -34.86
C PHE A 47 10.20 2.07 -35.67
N PHE A 48 9.35 3.07 -35.41
CA PHE A 48 9.32 4.28 -36.23
C PHE A 48 9.21 5.56 -35.39
N PRO A 49 9.78 6.69 -35.85
CA PRO A 49 9.71 7.95 -35.12
C PRO A 49 8.29 8.54 -35.06
N SER A 50 7.39 8.14 -35.96
CA SER A 50 6.00 8.62 -35.98
C SER A 50 5.00 7.48 -35.81
N LYS A 51 3.93 7.75 -35.06
CA LYS A 51 2.84 6.79 -34.78
C LYS A 51 2.09 6.43 -36.06
N GLU A 52 2.00 7.36 -37.01
CA GLU A 52 1.32 7.21 -38.29
C GLU A 52 2.11 6.28 -39.23
N LYS A 53 3.44 6.33 -39.18
CA LYS A 53 4.28 5.39 -39.95
C LYS A 53 4.21 3.99 -39.33
N LEU A 54 4.27 3.90 -38.01
CA LEU A 54 4.06 2.64 -37.29
C LEU A 54 2.69 2.02 -37.59
N ALA A 55 1.62 2.81 -37.59
CA ALA A 55 0.27 2.33 -37.90
C ALA A 55 0.17 1.73 -39.31
N ARG A 56 0.75 2.40 -40.31
CA ARG A 56 0.73 1.95 -41.71
C ARG A 56 1.47 0.63 -41.89
N GLU A 57 2.64 0.47 -41.29
CA GLU A 57 3.39 -0.79 -41.38
C GLU A 57 2.74 -1.88 -40.53
N ALA A 58 2.24 -1.57 -39.34
CA ALA A 58 1.51 -2.52 -38.51
C ALA A 58 0.25 -3.08 -39.20
N LEU A 59 -0.43 -2.27 -40.01
CA LEU A 59 -1.55 -2.71 -40.83
C LEU A 59 -1.13 -3.72 -41.90
N ARG A 60 0.02 -3.50 -42.58
CA ARG A 60 0.54 -4.44 -43.60
C ARG A 60 0.79 -5.84 -43.04
N TYR A 61 1.21 -5.90 -41.78
CA TYR A 61 1.44 -7.16 -41.07
C TYR A 61 0.21 -7.66 -40.30
N ASN A 62 -0.97 -7.09 -40.53
CA ASN A 62 -2.23 -7.46 -39.86
C ASN A 62 -2.17 -7.38 -38.32
N LEU A 63 -1.29 -6.54 -37.76
CA LEU A 63 -1.16 -6.34 -36.32
C LEU A 63 -2.22 -5.41 -35.76
N ILE A 64 -2.78 -4.54 -36.61
CA ILE A 64 -3.88 -3.65 -36.26
C ILE A 64 -4.96 -3.67 -37.35
N ARG A 65 -6.21 -3.41 -36.98
CA ARG A 65 -7.32 -3.20 -37.92
C ARG A 65 -7.63 -1.71 -38.03
N GLY A 66 -7.41 -1.17 -39.24
CA GLY A 66 -7.61 0.24 -39.58
C GLY A 66 -6.33 1.05 -39.78
N ASN A 67 -6.43 2.21 -40.44
CA ASN A 67 -5.28 3.02 -40.86
C ASN A 67 -4.63 3.85 -39.74
N ARG A 68 -5.11 3.74 -38.50
CA ARG A 68 -4.65 4.54 -37.35
C ARG A 68 -4.58 3.68 -36.10
N LEU A 69 -3.63 3.99 -35.23
CA LEU A 69 -3.55 3.40 -33.90
C LEU A 69 -4.66 3.99 -33.01
N ILE A 70 -5.73 3.23 -32.81
CA ILE A 70 -6.79 3.59 -31.86
C ILE A 70 -6.30 3.22 -30.47
N LEU A 71 -5.70 4.21 -29.79
CA LEU A 71 -5.27 4.04 -28.41
C LEU A 71 -6.50 4.10 -27.51
N CYS A 72 -6.67 3.06 -26.69
CA CYS A 72 -7.67 3.03 -25.63
C CYS A 72 -7.38 4.18 -24.66
N SER A 73 -8.16 5.24 -24.76
CA SER A 73 -8.16 6.41 -23.88
C SER A 73 -9.19 6.27 -22.75
N LYS A 74 -9.77 5.07 -22.58
CA LYS A 74 -10.64 4.77 -21.45
C LYS A 74 -9.78 4.81 -20.19
N LYS A 75 -10.00 5.81 -19.33
CA LYS A 75 -9.63 5.73 -17.91
C LYS A 75 -10.17 4.39 -17.40
N LEU A 76 -9.37 3.65 -16.61
CA LEU A 76 -9.80 2.41 -15.96
C LEU A 76 -11.21 2.60 -15.38
N ARG A 77 -12.23 2.05 -16.06
CA ARG A 77 -13.61 2.17 -15.63
C ARG A 77 -13.82 1.17 -14.49
N HIS A 78 -14.15 1.70 -13.33
CA HIS A 78 -14.66 0.93 -12.21
C HIS A 78 -15.94 0.21 -12.65
N ILE A 79 -15.89 -1.12 -12.67
CA ILE A 79 -17.06 -1.97 -12.87
C ILE A 79 -17.58 -2.24 -11.46
N VAL A 80 -18.77 -1.73 -11.14
CA VAL A 80 -19.46 -2.00 -9.88
C VAL A 80 -19.58 -3.52 -9.74
N GLY A 81 -18.92 -4.10 -8.74
CA GLY A 81 -18.83 -5.55 -8.54
C GLY A 81 -17.43 -6.18 -8.72
N ARG A 82 -16.36 -5.41 -8.93
CA ARG A 82 -14.99 -5.99 -8.86
C ARG A 82 -14.59 -6.29 -7.42
N GLU A 83 -14.22 -7.53 -7.17
CA GLU A 83 -13.44 -7.94 -5.99
C GLU A 83 -12.16 -7.09 -5.94
N VAL A 84 -11.96 -6.37 -4.84
CA VAL A 84 -10.68 -5.72 -4.55
C VAL A 84 -9.63 -6.81 -4.51
N CYS A 85 -8.66 -6.78 -5.45
CA CYS A 85 -7.58 -7.77 -5.46
C CYS A 85 -6.86 -7.75 -4.10
N PRO A 86 -6.94 -8.83 -3.31
CA PRO A 86 -6.39 -8.83 -1.95
C PRO A 86 -4.90 -8.51 -1.92
N LYS A 87 -4.14 -9.04 -2.90
CA LYS A 87 -2.71 -8.79 -3.02
C LYS A 87 -2.41 -7.30 -3.26
N CYS A 88 -3.06 -6.68 -4.25
CA CYS A 88 -2.83 -5.26 -4.55
C CYS A 88 -3.22 -4.35 -3.37
N PHE A 89 -4.30 -4.68 -2.65
CA PHE A 89 -4.71 -3.91 -1.48
C PHE A 89 -3.67 -3.99 -0.36
N LEU A 90 -3.21 -5.20 -0.04
CA LEU A 90 -2.15 -5.39 0.94
C LEU A 90 -0.83 -4.76 0.52
N ASP A 91 -0.45 -4.86 -0.75
CA ASP A 91 0.77 -4.26 -1.28
C ASP A 91 0.73 -2.72 -1.15
N LEU A 92 -0.43 -2.09 -1.36
CA LEU A 92 -0.59 -0.65 -1.13
C LEU A 92 -0.38 -0.32 0.36
N LEU A 93 -1.06 -1.04 1.26
CA LEU A 93 -0.99 -0.78 2.69
C LEU A 93 0.40 -1.02 3.29
N LYS A 94 1.15 -1.99 2.75
CA LYS A 94 2.50 -2.34 3.24
C LYS A 94 3.60 -1.46 2.65
N ARG A 95 3.33 -0.73 1.56
CA ARG A 95 4.33 0.06 0.84
C ARG A 95 4.92 1.19 1.66
N ALA A 96 4.13 1.78 2.55
CA ALA A 96 4.53 2.90 3.38
C ALA A 96 4.09 2.69 4.84
N PRO A 97 4.87 3.16 5.83
CA PRO A 97 4.48 3.14 7.24
C PRO A 97 3.16 3.88 7.51
N ILE A 98 2.86 4.92 6.72
CA ILE A 98 1.69 5.77 6.90
C ILE A 98 1.04 5.98 5.53
N THR A 99 -0.26 5.76 5.45
CA THR A 99 -1.05 5.97 4.23
C THR A 99 -2.35 6.70 4.56
N ASN A 100 -2.67 7.77 3.83
CA ASN A 100 -3.92 8.48 4.02
C ASN A 100 -5.13 7.70 3.43
N PHE A 101 -6.30 7.92 4.01
CA PHE A 101 -7.52 7.24 3.56
C PHE A 101 -7.87 7.60 2.12
N THR A 102 -7.66 8.86 1.72
CA THR A 102 -7.95 9.33 0.36
C THR A 102 -7.14 8.58 -0.69
N THR A 103 -5.86 8.26 -0.45
CA THR A 103 -5.06 7.45 -1.38
C THR A 103 -5.59 6.03 -1.46
N ILE A 104 -5.95 5.40 -0.34
CA ILE A 104 -6.48 4.03 -0.34
C ILE A 104 -7.82 3.98 -1.08
N MET A 105 -8.75 4.87 -0.74
CA MET A 105 -10.07 4.96 -1.36
C MET A 105 -9.96 5.23 -2.86
N ASN A 106 -9.13 6.20 -3.27
CA ASN A 106 -8.98 6.55 -4.69
C ASN A 106 -8.29 5.44 -5.50
N SER A 107 -7.35 4.70 -4.90
CA SER A 107 -6.63 3.62 -5.58
C SER A 107 -7.53 2.44 -5.94
N PHE A 108 -8.56 2.19 -5.13
CA PHE A 108 -9.49 1.07 -5.33
C PHE A 108 -10.91 1.51 -5.68
N ASN A 109 -11.17 2.82 -5.71
CA ASN A 109 -12.49 3.42 -5.89
C ASN A 109 -13.55 2.85 -4.94
N ILE A 110 -13.22 2.78 -3.65
CA ILE A 110 -14.07 2.23 -2.58
C ILE A 110 -14.49 3.31 -1.58
N SER A 111 -15.60 3.09 -0.88
CA SER A 111 -16.02 3.99 0.21
C SER A 111 -15.13 3.85 1.44
N ALA A 112 -15.18 4.86 2.33
CA ALA A 112 -14.47 4.81 3.61
C ALA A 112 -14.89 3.61 4.46
N GLU A 113 -16.19 3.29 4.47
CA GLU A 113 -16.73 2.14 5.20
C GLU A 113 -16.18 0.81 4.65
N GLN A 114 -16.15 0.65 3.33
CA GLN A 114 -15.59 -0.55 2.69
C GLN A 114 -14.09 -0.68 2.94
N MET A 115 -13.35 0.43 2.86
CA MET A 115 -11.92 0.48 3.17
C MET A 115 -11.66 0.02 4.61
N ILE A 116 -12.37 0.59 5.59
CA ILE A 116 -12.22 0.20 7.00
C ILE A 116 -12.55 -1.28 7.19
N LYS A 117 -13.64 -1.76 6.56
CA LYS A 117 -14.03 -3.18 6.60
C LYS A 117 -12.94 -4.09 6.04
N PHE A 118 -12.30 -3.73 4.93
CA PHE A 118 -11.20 -4.51 4.36
C PHE A 118 -9.95 -4.49 5.23
N ILE A 119 -9.55 -3.32 5.74
CA ILE A 119 -8.39 -3.21 6.63
C ILE A 119 -8.61 -4.05 7.89
N ASN A 120 -9.77 -3.94 8.53
CA ASN A 120 -10.12 -4.74 9.70
C ASN A 120 -10.09 -6.24 9.40
N LYS A 121 -10.74 -6.67 8.32
CA LYS A 121 -10.71 -8.07 7.88
C LYS A 121 -9.28 -8.59 7.72
N TYR A 122 -8.38 -7.84 7.09
CA TYR A 122 -7.00 -8.28 6.91
C TYR A 122 -6.15 -8.20 8.19
N MET A 123 -6.51 -7.37 9.17
CA MET A 123 -5.91 -7.40 10.50
C MET A 123 -6.39 -8.61 11.31
N GLU A 124 -7.67 -8.98 11.19
CA GLU A 124 -8.26 -10.17 11.83
C GLU A 124 -7.69 -11.47 11.24
N GLU A 125 -7.46 -11.51 9.92
CA GLU A 125 -6.76 -12.60 9.22
C GLU A 125 -5.24 -12.60 9.47
N GLU A 126 -4.72 -11.70 10.31
CA GLU A 126 -3.29 -11.53 10.63
C GLU A 126 -2.38 -11.26 9.41
N ARG A 127 -2.94 -10.84 8.27
CA ARG A 127 -2.20 -10.58 7.02
C ARG A 127 -1.46 -9.24 7.04
N ILE A 128 -1.93 -8.31 7.86
CA ILE A 128 -1.32 -7.01 8.16
C ILE A 128 -1.46 -6.68 9.64
N TYR A 129 -0.60 -5.78 10.10
CA TYR A 129 -0.68 -5.19 11.43
C TYR A 129 -0.63 -3.67 11.30
N GLY A 130 -1.50 -2.97 12.01
CA GLY A 130 -1.60 -1.52 11.90
C GLY A 130 -2.62 -0.88 12.82
N ILE A 131 -2.72 0.45 12.75
CA ILE A 131 -3.69 1.29 13.47
C ILE A 131 -4.48 2.11 12.45
N ILE A 132 -5.81 2.07 12.58
CA ILE A 132 -6.72 2.95 11.83
C ILE A 132 -6.97 4.19 12.69
N ASP A 133 -6.54 5.35 12.20
CA ASP A 133 -6.82 6.65 12.82
C ASP A 133 -7.90 7.38 12.01
N GLN A 134 -9.15 7.21 12.44
CA GLN A 134 -10.29 7.84 11.78
C GLN A 134 -10.31 9.37 11.95
N ARG A 135 -9.71 9.90 13.03
CA ARG A 135 -9.71 11.34 13.31
C ARG A 135 -8.82 12.07 12.31
N ASN A 136 -7.61 11.57 12.08
CA ASN A 136 -6.68 12.14 11.12
C ASN A 136 -6.82 11.54 9.72
N GLN A 137 -7.73 10.57 9.53
CA GLN A 137 -7.95 9.84 8.28
C GLN A 137 -6.68 9.16 7.74
N MET A 138 -5.95 8.49 8.63
CA MET A 138 -4.68 7.84 8.34
C MET A 138 -4.71 6.36 8.74
N PHE A 139 -4.03 5.53 7.97
CA PHE A 139 -3.68 4.16 8.34
C PHE A 139 -2.19 4.07 8.59
N TYR A 140 -1.82 3.54 9.76
CA TYR A 140 -0.43 3.30 10.15
C TYR A 140 -0.14 1.82 10.02
N TYR A 141 0.69 1.45 9.05
CA TYR A 141 1.19 0.09 8.90
C TYR A 141 2.39 -0.12 9.84
N ILE A 142 2.36 -1.23 10.58
CA ILE A 142 3.41 -1.60 11.51
C ILE A 142 4.06 -2.87 10.96
N SER A 143 5.28 -2.74 10.45
CA SER A 143 6.03 -3.86 9.88
C SER A 143 6.50 -4.84 10.97
N SER A 144 6.89 -6.06 10.56
CA SER A 144 7.55 -7.01 11.48
C SER A 144 8.79 -6.41 12.13
N GLU A 145 9.62 -5.75 11.34
CA GLU A 145 10.84 -5.07 11.83
C GLU A 145 10.52 -4.01 12.89
N MET A 146 9.48 -3.19 12.70
CA MET A 146 9.06 -2.23 13.72
C MET A 146 8.59 -2.92 15.00
N ARG A 147 7.83 -4.02 14.88
CA ARG A 147 7.39 -4.79 16.05
C ARG A 147 8.58 -5.35 16.82
N GLU A 148 9.55 -5.93 16.11
CA GLU A 148 10.77 -6.48 16.72
C GLU A 148 11.58 -5.38 17.44
N LYS A 149 11.74 -4.20 16.84
CA LYS A 149 12.40 -3.06 17.49
C LYS A 149 11.68 -2.62 18.76
N ILE A 150 10.36 -2.53 18.72
CA ILE A 150 9.56 -2.17 19.89
C ILE A 150 9.68 -3.24 20.99
N LEU A 151 9.66 -4.53 20.61
CA LEU A 151 9.82 -5.66 21.52
C LEU A 151 11.21 -5.73 22.15
N ALA A 152 12.27 -5.49 21.38
CA ALA A 152 13.63 -5.39 21.90
C ALA A 152 13.72 -4.27 22.94
N LYS A 153 13.14 -3.10 22.65
CA LYS A 153 13.10 -1.98 23.60
C LYS A 153 12.35 -2.33 24.90
N PHE A 154 11.27 -3.13 24.81
CA PHE A 154 10.58 -3.64 26.01
C PHE A 154 11.47 -4.55 26.86
N GLN A 155 12.31 -5.38 26.24
CA GLN A 155 13.18 -6.33 26.93
C GLN A 155 14.43 -5.65 27.51
N ASP A 156 15.02 -4.72 26.77
CA ASP A 156 16.32 -4.13 27.11
C ASP A 156 16.21 -2.99 28.13
N GLU A 157 15.19 -2.13 28.00
CA GLU A 157 15.10 -0.90 28.79
C GLU A 157 14.17 -1.01 30.00
N GLY A 158 13.17 -1.90 29.97
CA GLY A 158 12.18 -2.04 31.04
C GLY A 158 11.35 -0.78 31.33
N ILE A 159 11.60 0.35 30.66
CA ILE A 159 10.83 1.59 30.76
C ILE A 159 10.72 2.16 29.35
N ILE A 160 9.50 2.33 28.85
CA ILE A 160 9.24 2.94 27.55
C ILE A 160 8.52 4.26 27.72
N GLN A 161 9.16 5.35 27.28
CA GLN A 161 8.49 6.62 27.10
C GLN A 161 7.76 6.64 25.76
N VAL A 162 6.47 6.99 25.80
CA VAL A 162 5.66 7.03 24.58
C VAL A 162 6.14 8.10 23.60
N ALA A 163 6.71 9.20 24.09
CA ALA A 163 7.27 10.25 23.26
C ALA A 163 8.43 9.75 22.38
N ASP A 164 9.37 9.01 22.97
CA ASP A 164 10.49 8.42 22.24
C ASP A 164 10.02 7.44 21.17
N LEU A 165 8.95 6.68 21.46
CA LEU A 165 8.34 5.77 20.51
C LEU A 165 7.64 6.52 19.37
N GLY A 166 6.98 7.64 19.68
CA GLY A 166 6.38 8.53 18.69
C GLY A 166 7.42 9.09 17.72
N ILE A 167 8.58 9.54 18.23
CA ILE A 167 9.70 10.00 17.40
C ILE A 167 10.25 8.85 16.55
N MET A 168 10.52 7.70 17.15
CA MET A 168 11.08 6.53 16.47
C MET A 168 10.20 6.02 15.33
N LEU A 169 8.88 6.09 15.51
CA LEU A 169 7.90 5.57 14.55
C LEU A 169 7.25 6.67 13.70
N ASP A 170 7.74 7.92 13.80
CA ASP A 170 7.21 9.10 13.11
C ASP A 170 5.68 9.24 13.25
N MET A 171 5.19 9.13 14.49
CA MET A 171 3.76 9.18 14.81
C MET A 171 3.47 9.98 16.07
N SER A 172 2.22 10.43 16.21
CA SER A 172 1.81 11.13 17.42
C SER A 172 1.84 10.19 18.63
N SER A 173 2.08 10.75 19.82
CA SER A 173 2.08 9.99 21.08
C SER A 173 0.78 9.21 21.30
N GLU A 174 -0.36 9.74 20.81
CA GLU A 174 -1.66 9.05 20.88
C GLU A 174 -1.66 7.75 20.06
N ILE A 175 -1.11 7.79 18.85
CA ILE A 175 -1.02 6.60 17.98
C ILE A 175 0.03 5.64 18.50
N ALA A 176 1.20 6.12 18.93
CA ALA A 176 2.24 5.30 19.56
C ALA A 176 1.69 4.54 20.78
N THR A 177 0.86 5.20 21.59
CA THR A 177 0.17 4.56 22.72
C THR A 177 -0.74 3.42 22.26
N LYS A 178 -1.52 3.62 21.20
CA LYS A 178 -2.40 2.57 20.64
C LYS A 178 -1.59 1.38 20.11
N VAL A 179 -0.45 1.63 19.47
CA VAL A 179 0.49 0.59 19.02
C VAL A 179 0.98 -0.25 20.21
N ILE A 180 1.45 0.40 21.27
CA ILE A 180 1.92 -0.26 22.49
C ILE A 180 0.84 -1.15 23.09
N TYR A 181 -0.37 -0.63 23.32
CA TYR A 181 -1.45 -1.43 23.89
C TYR A 181 -1.80 -2.64 23.03
N LYS A 182 -1.78 -2.49 21.70
CA LYS A 182 -2.06 -3.58 20.78
C LYS A 182 -0.99 -4.68 20.87
N LEU A 183 0.28 -4.31 21.00
CA LEU A 183 1.40 -5.26 21.15
C LEU A 183 1.36 -5.97 22.51
N ILE A 184 1.06 -5.26 23.60
CA ILE A 184 0.93 -5.85 24.94
C ILE A 184 -0.16 -6.91 24.95
N ASN A 185 -1.33 -6.58 24.39
CA ASN A 185 -2.46 -7.50 24.34
C ASN A 185 -2.13 -8.76 23.51
N GLN A 186 -1.40 -8.60 22.41
CA GLN A 186 -1.05 -9.70 21.51
C GLN A 186 0.02 -10.62 22.10
N PHE A 187 1.11 -10.06 22.63
CA PHE A 187 2.25 -10.83 23.13
C PHE A 187 2.10 -11.23 24.60
N GLN A 188 0.96 -10.93 25.23
CA GLN A 188 0.68 -11.16 26.65
C GLN A 188 1.84 -10.73 27.56
N ILE A 189 2.48 -9.60 27.24
CA ILE A 189 3.69 -9.17 27.94
C ILE A 189 3.29 -8.88 29.40
N LYS A 190 3.83 -9.69 30.33
CA LYS A 190 3.40 -9.67 31.73
C LYS A 190 3.95 -8.43 32.42
N GLY A 191 3.09 -7.76 33.18
CA GLY A 191 3.30 -6.50 33.91
C GLY A 191 4.55 -6.28 34.75
N ASN A 192 5.26 -7.35 35.10
CA ASN A 192 6.49 -7.26 35.88
C ASN A 192 7.73 -6.91 35.02
N GLN A 193 7.57 -6.74 33.70
CA GLN A 193 8.69 -6.62 32.77
C GLN A 193 8.96 -5.19 32.29
N PHE A 194 8.01 -4.24 32.39
CA PHE A 194 8.24 -2.87 31.91
C PHE A 194 7.25 -1.80 32.44
N LEU A 195 7.68 -0.52 32.45
CA LEU A 195 6.90 0.68 32.80
C LEU A 195 6.60 1.53 31.56
N ILE A 196 5.38 2.05 31.43
CA ILE A 196 5.00 3.01 30.37
C ILE A 196 4.78 4.39 30.99
N ILE A 197 5.51 5.40 30.47
CA ILE A 197 5.40 6.79 30.91
C ILE A 197 4.70 7.61 29.82
N ASN A 198 3.53 8.17 30.17
CA ASN A 198 2.80 9.13 29.35
C ASN A 198 3.06 10.54 29.88
N GLN A 199 3.77 11.38 29.12
CA GLN A 199 3.83 12.81 29.41
C GLN A 199 2.71 13.52 28.64
N ILE A 200 1.65 13.93 29.35
CA ILE A 200 0.69 14.92 28.87
C ILE A 200 1.09 16.24 29.55
N PRO A 201 1.18 17.38 28.84
CA PRO A 201 1.54 18.64 29.48
C PRO A 201 0.40 19.13 30.37
N ILE A 202 0.55 19.07 31.70
CA ILE A 202 -0.42 19.61 32.67
C ILE A 202 0.30 20.34 33.83
N ASN A 203 -0.35 21.41 34.27
CA ASN A 203 0.00 22.41 35.28
C ASN A 203 0.44 21.79 36.65
N PRO A 204 1.57 22.23 37.24
CA PRO A 204 2.28 21.56 38.36
C PRO A 204 1.59 21.50 39.75
N LYS A 205 0.27 21.67 39.85
CA LYS A 205 -0.43 21.76 41.15
C LYS A 205 -1.37 20.60 41.50
N SER A 206 -1.39 19.48 40.78
CA SER A 206 -2.33 18.39 41.11
C SER A 206 -1.85 16.96 40.79
N ILE A 207 -0.76 16.52 41.42
CA ILE A 207 -0.36 15.11 41.39
C ILE A 207 -1.37 14.27 42.20
N LYS A 208 -2.23 13.49 41.53
CA LYS A 208 -3.08 12.46 42.17
C LYS A 208 -2.89 11.10 41.48
N PHE A 209 -2.37 10.13 42.23
CA PHE A 209 -2.25 8.74 41.78
C PHE A 209 -3.63 8.09 41.59
N LYS A 210 -4.03 7.80 40.35
CA LYS A 210 -5.18 6.93 40.06
C LYS A 210 -4.72 5.52 39.69
N LYS A 211 -4.73 4.61 40.67
CA LYS A 211 -4.59 3.16 40.43
C LYS A 211 -5.88 2.65 39.78
N LYS A 212 -5.86 2.25 38.51
CA LYS A 212 -6.93 1.44 37.91
C LYS A 212 -6.41 0.01 37.82
N LYS A 213 -7.00 -0.91 38.61
CA LYS A 213 -6.70 -2.35 38.57
C LYS A 213 -7.22 -2.95 37.25
N LEU A 214 -6.39 -2.91 36.21
CA LEU A 214 -6.31 -3.95 35.20
C LEU A 214 -5.00 -4.66 35.49
N GLY A 215 -5.05 -5.99 35.69
CA GLY A 215 -3.98 -6.80 36.26
C GLY A 215 -2.58 -6.39 35.80
N PHE A 216 -1.85 -5.74 36.72
CA PHE A 216 -0.43 -5.40 36.65
C PHE A 216 0.01 -4.77 35.31
N ILE A 217 -0.36 -3.51 35.05
CA ILE A 217 0.41 -2.59 34.20
C ILE A 217 0.52 -1.29 35.00
N TYR A 218 1.73 -0.84 35.32
CA TYR A 218 1.93 0.46 35.97
C TYR A 218 2.01 1.54 34.90
N ILE A 219 0.86 2.10 34.54
CA ILE A 219 0.78 3.31 33.72
C ILE A 219 0.99 4.50 34.66
N LEU A 220 2.15 5.13 34.56
CA LEU A 220 2.42 6.37 35.29
C LEU A 220 1.84 7.52 34.46
N VAL A 221 0.60 7.90 34.80
CA VAL A 221 0.01 9.17 34.35
C VAL A 221 0.40 10.21 35.38
N MET A 222 1.45 10.98 35.11
CA MET A 222 1.77 12.14 35.95
C MET A 222 0.70 13.21 35.67
N SER A 223 -0.02 13.59 36.74
CA SER A 223 -1.10 14.58 36.74
C SER A 223 -0.61 15.95 37.20
#